data_AF-A0A5A7NJJ1-F1
#
_entry.id   AF-A0A5A7NJJ1-F1
#
_cell.length_a   1.000
_cell.length_b   1.000
_cell.length_c   1.000
_cell.angle_alpha   90.00
_cell.angle_beta   90.00
_cell.angle_gamma   90.00
#
_symmetry.space_group_name_H-M   'P 1'
#
loop_
_entity.id
_entity.type
_entity.pdbx_description
1 polymer ?
#
loop_
_entity_poly.entity_id
_entity_poly.type
_entity_poly.pdbx_seq_one_letter_code
_entity_poly.pdbx_strand_id
1 'polypeptide(L)'
;MTNMPEARLAREAEICYLTVGMVTDYDCWREGEAHVDVSAVLEILVNNAKTAQKLVADTAPLIMEERSETCEAGCDRALEMAIVTHPDKRDAALMDRLDAVAGRVLGRAAQ
;
A
#
# COMPACT_ATOMS: atom_id res chain seq x y z
N MET A 1 -2.88 -13.07 -1.59
CA MET A 1 -2.33 -13.46 -0.27
C MET A 1 -1.25 -12.49 0.25
N THR A 2 -1.12 -11.28 -0.28
CA THR A 2 0.06 -10.40 -0.03
C THR A 2 -0.30 -9.03 0.55
N ASN A 3 -1.47 -8.49 0.20
CA ASN A 3 -1.84 -7.11 0.55
C ASN A 3 -2.06 -6.87 2.04
N MET A 4 -2.14 -7.93 2.84
CA MET A 4 -2.20 -7.85 4.28
C MET A 4 -1.01 -8.63 4.85
N PRO A 5 -0.12 -8.01 5.66
CA PRO A 5 -0.27 -6.72 6.35
C PRO A 5 0.15 -5.46 5.58
N GLU A 6 0.57 -5.55 4.32
CA GLU A 6 1.12 -4.42 3.55
C GLU A 6 0.24 -3.15 3.60
N ALA A 7 -1.07 -3.28 3.37
CA ALA A 7 -2.00 -2.15 3.39
C ALA A 7 -2.09 -1.47 4.77
N ARG A 8 -1.94 -2.24 5.87
CA ARG A 8 -1.88 -1.64 7.22
C ARG A 8 -0.57 -0.93 7.47
N LEU A 9 0.55 -1.51 7.06
CA LEU A 9 1.87 -0.89 7.21
C LEU A 9 1.94 0.41 6.39
N ALA A 10 1.41 0.41 5.17
CA ALA A 10 1.30 1.64 4.36
C ALA A 10 0.44 2.71 5.05
N ARG A 11 -0.66 2.31 5.70
CA ARG A 11 -1.49 3.24 6.49
C ARG A 11 -0.75 3.79 7.70
N GLU A 12 -0.01 2.95 8.43
CA GLU A 12 0.82 3.38 9.57
C GLU A 12 1.97 4.28 9.13
N ALA A 13 2.47 4.13 7.90
CA ALA A 13 3.46 5.02 7.30
C ALA A 13 2.86 6.28 6.63
N GLU A 14 1.55 6.50 6.76
CA GLU A 14 0.82 7.61 6.12
C GLU A 14 1.00 7.68 4.59
N ILE A 15 1.10 6.51 3.95
CA ILE A 15 1.20 6.38 2.49
C ILE A 15 -0.21 6.15 1.92
N CYS A 16 -0.59 6.95 0.93
CA CYS A 16 -1.78 6.68 0.11
C CYS A 16 -1.60 5.34 -0.62
N TYR A 17 -2.36 4.33 -0.21
CA TYR A 17 -2.25 2.97 -0.72
C TYR A 17 -3.50 2.57 -1.51
N LEU A 18 -3.28 1.98 -2.69
CA LEU A 18 -4.32 1.40 -3.54
C LEU A 18 -3.84 0.05 -4.07
N THR A 19 -4.76 -0.90 -4.18
CA THR A 19 -4.51 -2.19 -4.82
C THR A 19 -5.10 -2.24 -6.22
N VAL A 20 -4.34 -2.75 -7.17
CA VAL A 20 -4.86 -3.20 -8.47
C VAL A 20 -4.79 -4.72 -8.51
N GLY A 21 -5.95 -5.37 -8.36
CA GLY A 21 -6.06 -6.83 -8.40
C GLY A 21 -6.18 -7.34 -9.83
N MET A 22 -5.18 -8.08 -10.30
CA MET A 22 -5.16 -8.67 -11.64
C MET A 22 -5.61 -10.13 -11.54
N VAL A 23 -6.79 -10.43 -12.09
CA VAL A 23 -7.37 -11.79 -12.05
C VAL A 23 -6.52 -12.74 -12.89
N THR A 24 -6.14 -13.88 -12.30
CA THR A 24 -5.32 -14.91 -12.96
C THR A 24 -6.11 -16.18 -13.30
N ASP A 25 -7.09 -16.50 -12.47
CA ASP A 25 -7.89 -17.71 -12.54
C ASP A 25 -9.13 -17.56 -11.65
N TYR A 26 -10.00 -18.58 -11.66
CA TYR A 26 -11.24 -18.60 -10.90
C TYR A 26 -11.10 -19.29 -9.53
N ASP A 27 -9.89 -19.44 -8.99
CA ASP A 27 -9.66 -20.24 -7.79
C ASP A 27 -10.27 -21.65 -7.96
N CYS A 28 -10.67 -22.33 -6.89
CA CYS A 28 -11.21 -23.69 -6.95
C CYS A 28 -12.75 -23.79 -6.97
N TRP A 29 -13.49 -22.68 -7.00
CA TRP A 29 -14.95 -22.70 -6.85
C TRP A 29 -15.72 -22.99 -8.14
N ARG A 30 -15.09 -22.81 -9.31
CA ARG A 30 -15.77 -22.96 -10.61
C ARG A 30 -15.69 -24.40 -11.13
N GLU A 31 -16.82 -25.08 -11.13
CA GLU A 31 -16.93 -26.43 -11.68
C GLU A 31 -16.96 -26.41 -13.22
N GLY A 32 -16.31 -27.39 -13.86
CA GLY A 32 -16.40 -27.64 -15.32
C GLY A 32 -15.32 -26.99 -16.20
N GLU A 33 -14.42 -26.17 -15.65
CA GLU A 33 -13.16 -25.82 -16.32
C GLU A 33 -12.10 -26.89 -16.01
N ALA A 34 -11.29 -27.25 -17.00
CA ALA A 34 -10.21 -28.21 -16.83
C ALA A 34 -9.30 -27.77 -15.68
N HIS A 35 -8.81 -28.73 -14.87
CA HIS A 35 -7.88 -28.48 -13.77
C HIS A 35 -6.84 -27.43 -14.16
N VAL A 36 -6.65 -26.44 -13.28
CA VAL A 36 -5.73 -25.32 -13.43
C VAL A 36 -4.42 -25.77 -14.08
N ASP A 37 -4.29 -25.56 -15.39
CA ASP A 37 -3.05 -25.82 -16.10
C ASP A 37 -2.08 -24.71 -15.74
N VAL A 38 -1.00 -25.08 -15.05
CA VAL A 38 0.06 -24.15 -14.64
C VAL A 38 0.54 -23.32 -15.83
N SER A 39 0.57 -23.90 -17.04
CA SER A 39 0.98 -23.21 -18.26
C SER A 39 0.04 -22.06 -18.63
N ALA A 40 -1.27 -22.28 -18.52
CA ALA A 40 -2.29 -21.26 -18.80
C ALA A 40 -2.26 -20.13 -17.76
N VAL A 41 -2.05 -20.46 -16.48
CA VAL A 41 -1.90 -19.45 -15.42
C VAL A 41 -0.64 -18.61 -15.65
N LEU A 42 0.48 -19.22 -16.04
CA LEU A 42 1.72 -18.49 -16.34
C LEU A 42 1.55 -17.54 -17.53
N GLU A 43 0.82 -17.93 -18.57
CA GLU A 43 0.53 -17.04 -19.70
C GLU A 43 -0.31 -15.83 -19.27
N ILE A 44 -1.38 -16.05 -18.49
CA ILE A 44 -2.22 -14.98 -17.96
C ILE A 44 -1.40 -14.05 -17.05
N LEU A 45 -0.54 -14.60 -16.19
CA LEU A 45 0.36 -13.83 -15.32
C LEU A 45 1.30 -12.92 -16.12
N VAL A 46 1.94 -13.43 -17.17
CA VAL A 46 2.86 -12.64 -18.02
C VAL A 46 2.09 -11.54 -18.75
N ASN A 47 0.89 -11.82 -19.24
CA ASN A 47 0.06 -10.82 -19.89
C ASN A 47 -0.41 -9.74 -18.90
N ASN A 48 -0.85 -10.15 -17.70
CA ASN A 48 -1.20 -9.24 -16.62
C ASN A 48 -0.03 -8.35 -16.19
N ALA A 49 1.20 -8.88 -16.15
CA ALA A 49 2.38 -8.11 -15.83
C ALA A 49 2.64 -6.98 -16.85
N LYS A 50 2.49 -7.24 -18.15
CA LYS A 50 2.60 -6.22 -19.20
C LYS A 50 1.53 -5.14 -19.05
N THR A 51 0.29 -5.55 -18.80
CA THR A 51 -0.83 -4.61 -18.57
C THR A 51 -0.59 -3.75 -17.33
N ALA A 52 -0.11 -4.35 -16.23
CA ALA A 52 0.20 -3.62 -15.00
C ALA A 52 1.33 -2.60 -15.20
N GLN A 53 2.40 -2.96 -15.93
CA GLN A 53 3.47 -2.01 -16.27
C GLN A 53 2.94 -0.82 -17.07
N LYS A 54 2.09 -1.08 -18.08
CA LYS A 54 1.44 -0.03 -18.86
C LYS A 54 0.55 0.85 -18.00
N LEU A 55 -0.28 0.25 -17.13
CA LEU A 55 -1.13 0.98 -16.21
C LEU A 55 -0.32 1.96 -15.35
N VAL A 56 0.80 1.50 -14.76
CA VAL A 56 1.67 2.35 -13.93
C VAL A 56 2.28 3.48 -14.77
N ALA A 57 2.81 3.18 -15.96
CA ALA A 57 3.41 4.16 -16.84
C ALA A 57 2.42 5.25 -17.29
N ASP A 58 1.19 4.85 -17.59
CA ASP A 58 0.14 5.77 -18.05
C ASP A 58 -0.48 6.57 -16.88
N THR A 59 -0.56 5.99 -15.67
CA THR A 59 -1.29 6.59 -14.54
C THR A 59 -0.40 7.45 -13.63
N ALA A 60 0.88 7.09 -13.46
CA ALA A 60 1.78 7.83 -12.56
C ALA A 60 1.91 9.32 -12.92
N PRO A 61 2.02 9.74 -14.20
CA PRO A 61 2.04 11.15 -14.57
C PRO A 61 0.73 11.87 -14.23
N LEU A 62 -0.42 11.22 -14.44
CA LEU A 62 -1.74 11.79 -14.14
C LEU A 62 -1.90 12.03 -12.64
N ILE A 63 -1.48 11.08 -11.81
CA ILE A 63 -1.47 11.25 -10.36
C ILE A 63 -0.55 12.40 -9.96
N MET A 64 0.62 12.55 -10.59
CA MET A 64 1.54 13.65 -10.26
C MET A 64 0.97 15.03 -10.61
N GLU A 65 0.16 15.12 -11.66
CA GLU A 65 -0.48 16.37 -12.10
C GLU A 65 -1.72 16.72 -11.27
N GLU A 66 -2.57 15.73 -10.98
CA GLU A 66 -3.89 15.97 -10.36
C GLU A 66 -3.90 15.86 -8.83
N ARG A 67 -2.93 15.14 -8.23
CA ARG A 67 -2.93 14.90 -6.78
C ARG A 67 -2.66 16.18 -6.02
N SER A 68 -3.61 16.56 -5.16
CA SER A 68 -3.43 17.60 -4.16
C SER A 68 -2.27 17.29 -3.22
N GLU A 69 -1.60 18.33 -2.73
CA GLU A 69 -0.49 18.22 -1.77
C GLU A 69 -0.92 17.40 -0.53
N THR A 70 -2.13 17.67 -0.04
CA THR A 70 -2.78 16.90 1.02
C THR A 70 -3.84 15.98 0.46
N CYS A 71 -3.84 14.71 0.87
CA CYS A 71 -4.89 13.77 0.50
C CYS A 71 -6.22 14.14 1.20
N GLU A 72 -7.30 14.30 0.43
CA GLU A 72 -8.63 14.62 0.96
C GLU A 72 -9.18 13.51 1.88
N ALA A 73 -8.85 12.26 1.58
CA ALA A 73 -9.22 11.11 2.42
C ALA A 73 -8.41 11.02 3.73
N GLY A 74 -7.41 11.88 3.93
CA GLY A 74 -6.59 11.92 5.14
C GLY A 74 -5.62 10.73 5.29
N CYS A 75 -5.38 9.96 4.23
CA CYS A 75 -4.46 8.81 4.27
C CYS A 75 -3.03 9.20 4.67
N ASP A 76 -2.62 10.42 4.31
CA ASP A 76 -1.33 11.06 4.59
C ASP A 76 -1.23 11.68 5.99
N ARG A 77 -2.31 11.61 6.78
CA ARG A 77 -2.41 12.11 8.15
C ARG A 77 -3.05 11.10 9.09
N ALA A 78 -3.02 9.82 8.73
CA ALA A 78 -3.69 8.75 9.46
C ALA A 78 -3.24 8.62 10.93
N LEU A 79 -2.02 9.06 11.27
CA LEU A 79 -1.47 8.94 12.62
C LEU A 79 -1.86 10.08 13.57
N GLU A 80 -2.47 11.18 13.10
CA GLU A 80 -2.70 12.38 13.92
C GLU A 80 -3.42 12.10 15.24
N MET A 81 -4.38 11.18 15.21
CA MET A 81 -5.18 10.78 16.37
C MET A 81 -4.99 9.30 16.73
N ALA A 82 -4.02 8.61 16.13
CA ALA A 82 -3.83 7.17 16.30
C ALA A 82 -2.78 6.82 17.37
N ILE A 83 -1.90 7.76 17.74
CA ILE A 83 -0.86 7.52 18.75
C ILE A 83 -1.43 7.73 20.16
N VAL A 84 -1.63 6.62 20.87
CA VAL A 84 -2.14 6.64 22.25
C VAL A 84 -1.02 6.77 23.29
N THR A 85 0.20 6.36 22.96
CA THR A 85 1.34 6.40 23.90
C THR A 85 1.69 7.83 24.27
N HIS A 86 1.54 8.16 25.56
CA HIS A 86 1.85 9.48 26.11
C HIS A 86 3.32 9.87 25.83
N PRO A 87 3.63 11.13 25.48
CA PRO A 87 5.00 11.58 25.19
C PRO A 87 6.05 11.14 26.22
N ASP A 88 5.77 11.33 27.52
CA ASP A 88 6.69 10.97 28.62
C ASP A 88 6.94 9.46 28.80
N LYS A 89 6.21 8.60 28.07
CA LYS A 89 6.35 7.14 28.10
C LYS A 89 6.99 6.56 26.84
N ARG A 90 7.44 7.42 25.92
CA ARG A 90 8.06 7.00 24.67
C ARG A 90 9.55 6.74 24.89
N ASP A 91 9.97 5.52 24.64
CA ASP A 91 11.38 5.14 24.67
C ASP A 91 12.14 5.78 23.50
N ALA A 92 13.31 6.36 23.76
CA ALA A 92 14.07 7.10 22.77
C ALA A 92 14.54 6.22 21.61
N ALA A 93 15.02 5.00 21.90
CA ALA A 93 15.49 4.09 20.85
C ALA A 93 14.34 3.59 19.97
N LEU A 94 13.13 3.44 20.52
CA LEU A 94 11.94 3.16 19.71
C LEU A 94 11.51 4.34 18.84
N MET A 95 11.63 5.57 19.31
CA MET A 95 11.32 6.76 18.49
C MET A 95 12.29 6.87 17.31
N ASP A 96 13.59 6.64 17.55
CA ASP A 96 14.60 6.64 16.47
C ASP A 96 14.32 5.56 15.42
N ARG A 97 13.84 4.38 15.84
CA ARG A 97 13.46 3.30 14.93
C ARG A 97 12.21 3.62 14.10
N LEU A 98 11.32 4.45 14.61
CA LEU A 98 10.05 4.79 13.96
C LEU A 98 10.12 6.06 13.10
N ASP A 99 11.26 6.74 13.06
CA ASP A 99 11.44 8.01 12.34
C ASP A 99 10.95 7.95 10.88
N ALA A 100 11.34 6.91 10.14
CA ALA A 100 10.96 6.74 8.74
C ALA A 100 9.45 6.49 8.51
N VAL A 101 8.69 6.06 9.54
CA VAL A 101 7.28 5.66 9.43
C VAL A 101 6.36 6.71 10.04
N ALA A 102 6.71 7.23 11.21
CA ALA A 102 5.87 8.09 12.03
C ALA A 102 6.57 9.41 12.40
N GLY A 103 7.69 9.75 11.76
CA GLY A 103 8.52 10.92 12.06
C GLY A 103 7.75 12.24 12.04
N ARG A 104 6.73 12.38 11.20
CA ARG A 104 5.87 13.59 11.20
C ARG A 104 5.17 13.83 12.55
N VAL A 105 4.68 12.77 13.19
CA VAL A 105 3.89 12.86 14.42
C VAL A 105 4.73 12.59 15.68
N LEU A 106 5.78 11.79 15.57
CA LEU A 106 6.65 11.39 16.68
C LEU A 106 7.97 12.14 16.73
N GLY A 107 8.38 12.76 15.62
CA GLY A 107 9.60 13.56 15.54
C GLY A 107 9.58 14.70 16.53
N ARG A 108 10.76 15.09 17.01
CA ARG A 108 10.89 16.32 17.80
C ARG A 108 10.50 17.47 16.88
N ALA A 109 9.41 18.16 17.20
CA ALA A 109 9.08 19.42 16.53
C ALA A 109 10.37 20.23 16.38
N ALA A 110 10.71 20.60 15.14
CA ALA A 110 11.71 21.61 14.93
C ALA A 110 11.27 22.83 15.75
N GLN A 111 12.08 23.20 16.74
CA GLN A 111 11.95 24.45 17.47
C GLN A 111 12.13 25.61 16.48
#